data_AF-A0A2I0AC67-F1
#
_entry.id   AF-A0A2I0AC67-F1
#
_cell.length_a   1.000
_cell.length_b   1.000
_cell.length_c   1.000
_cell.angle_alpha   90.00
_cell.angle_beta   90.00
_cell.angle_gamma   90.00
#
_symmetry.space_group_name_H-M   'P 1'
#
loop_
_entity.id
_entity.type
_entity.pdbx_description
1 polymer ?
#
loop_
_entity_poly.entity_id
_entity_poly.type
_entity_poly.pdbx_seq_one_letter_code
_entity_poly.pdbx_strand_id
1 'polypeptide(L)'
;MHVEKNVFDNIFYTVMNVSGKTKDNLKARADLKLYCKREGLQLFEDNGRVMKPPASYVLDKTKLQCFCKWITELRLPDGYSSNISRCVNLENLSFHGMKSHDCHIFMQRLLSIGLRELLPKAIWGAITELSLFFRGICSSILRACDLDILAKNIVETLYKLEKIFPPSFFNSTEHLPIHLAYEAKVGGPVQYRWMYPFERYMFVLKNMIRNKARPEGSICETYLIDEVSTFCSHYFEPNVSTKHNKAPRNNDEDIEVEERLSIFKQGRPFSPNGNPYYCTDEEYNAAHLYILLNCPEVGPYIE
;
A
#
# COMPACT_ATOMS: atom_id res chain seq x y z
N MET A 1 0.69 -6.30 -15.13
CA MET A 1 2.05 -6.60 -14.63
C MET A 1 2.15 -6.18 -13.16
N HIS A 2 2.92 -6.88 -12.32
CA HIS A 2 3.10 -6.59 -10.89
C HIS A 2 4.34 -5.71 -10.60
N VAL A 3 4.68 -4.78 -11.48
CA VAL A 3 5.94 -4.01 -11.39
C VAL A 3 6.07 -3.33 -10.02
N GLU A 4 5.07 -2.53 -9.64
CA GLU A 4 5.11 -1.79 -8.38
C GLU A 4 5.25 -2.72 -7.17
N LYS A 5 4.49 -3.82 -7.13
CA LYS A 5 4.58 -4.80 -6.04
C LYS A 5 5.97 -5.44 -5.98
N ASN A 6 6.53 -5.82 -7.12
CA ASN A 6 7.84 -6.48 -7.15
C ASN A 6 8.96 -5.53 -6.69
N VAL A 7 8.92 -4.28 -7.16
CA VAL A 7 9.84 -3.23 -6.74
C VAL A 7 9.67 -2.93 -5.25
N PHE A 8 8.43 -2.80 -4.77
CA PHE A 8 8.12 -2.65 -3.34
C PHE A 8 8.70 -3.80 -2.52
N ASP A 9 8.41 -5.06 -2.88
CA ASP A 9 8.87 -6.24 -2.14
C ASP A 9 10.40 -6.27 -2.06
N ASN A 10 11.09 -5.93 -3.16
CA ASN A 10 12.55 -5.92 -3.19
C ASN A 10 13.12 -4.80 -2.29
N ILE A 11 12.53 -3.61 -2.26
CA ILE A 11 12.92 -2.53 -1.34
C ILE A 11 12.64 -2.96 0.10
N PHE A 12 11.40 -3.36 0.37
CA PHE A 12 10.93 -3.68 1.70
C PHE A 12 11.74 -4.82 2.31
N TYR A 13 11.90 -5.95 1.62
CA TYR A 13 12.65 -7.08 2.15
C TYR A 13 14.16 -6.80 2.28
N THR A 14 14.71 -5.90 1.47
CA THR A 14 16.12 -5.50 1.59
C THR A 14 16.33 -4.58 2.79
N VAL A 15 15.47 -3.56 2.97
CA VAL A 15 15.54 -2.60 4.10
C VAL A 15 15.26 -3.29 5.44
N MET A 16 14.27 -4.19 5.48
CA MET A 16 13.93 -4.96 6.68
C MET A 16 14.83 -6.17 6.91
N ASN A 17 15.75 -6.46 5.97
CA ASN A 17 16.67 -7.61 6.00
C ASN A 17 15.97 -8.96 6.25
N VAL A 18 14.88 -9.20 5.52
CA VAL A 18 14.10 -10.44 5.67
C VAL A 18 14.88 -11.62 5.09
N SER A 19 15.12 -12.64 5.93
CA SER A 19 15.86 -13.84 5.54
C SER A 19 15.24 -14.54 4.33
N GLY A 20 16.08 -14.95 3.39
CA GLY A 20 15.66 -15.59 2.13
C GLY A 20 15.02 -14.67 1.09
N LYS A 21 14.68 -13.42 1.44
CA LYS A 21 14.02 -12.46 0.53
C LYS A 21 14.82 -11.19 0.28
N THR A 22 15.71 -10.82 1.19
CA THR A 22 16.60 -9.67 1.03
C THR A 22 17.47 -9.81 -0.23
N LYS A 23 17.62 -8.71 -0.97
CA LYS A 23 18.57 -8.65 -2.08
C LYS A 23 20.02 -8.50 -1.58
N ASP A 24 20.22 -8.13 -0.33
CA ASP A 24 21.53 -8.00 0.30
C ASP A 24 22.04 -9.33 0.91
N ASN A 25 22.33 -10.31 0.04
CA ASN A 25 22.84 -11.63 0.44
C ASN A 25 24.37 -11.75 0.28
N LEU A 26 24.95 -12.86 0.73
CA LEU A 26 26.41 -13.09 0.66
C LEU A 26 26.95 -13.05 -0.78
N LYS A 27 26.20 -13.57 -1.76
CA LYS A 27 26.62 -13.53 -3.18
C LYS A 27 26.65 -12.09 -3.70
N ALA A 28 25.60 -11.32 -3.39
CA ALA A 28 25.53 -9.90 -3.72
C ALA A 28 26.70 -9.10 -3.12
N ARG A 29 27.16 -9.46 -1.92
CA ARG A 29 28.30 -8.85 -1.24
C ARG A 29 29.64 -9.26 -1.83
N ALA A 30 29.75 -10.48 -2.36
CA ALA A 30 30.91 -10.90 -3.15
C ALA A 30 30.97 -10.11 -4.48
N ASP A 31 29.85 -9.96 -5.17
CA ASP A 31 29.75 -9.16 -6.40
C ASP A 31 30.07 -7.68 -6.16
N LEU A 32 29.64 -7.12 -5.03
CA LEU A 32 29.96 -5.74 -4.63
C LEU A 32 31.48 -5.48 -4.55
N LYS A 33 32.26 -6.46 -4.09
CA LYS A 33 33.72 -6.38 -4.04
C LYS A 33 34.32 -6.32 -5.45
N LEU A 34 33.77 -7.11 -6.37
CA LEU A 34 34.26 -7.22 -7.74
C LEU A 34 33.90 -5.99 -8.59
N TYR A 35 32.64 -5.54 -8.53
CA TYR A 35 32.10 -4.55 -9.48
C TYR A 35 31.94 -3.13 -8.92
N CYS A 36 31.70 -2.97 -7.61
CA CYS A 36 31.28 -1.68 -7.04
C CYS A 36 32.29 -1.02 -6.11
N LYS A 37 33.35 -1.73 -5.69
CA LYS A 37 34.44 -1.21 -4.82
C LYS A 37 33.93 -0.46 -3.58
N ARG A 38 32.89 -0.97 -2.91
CA ARG A 38 32.32 -0.39 -1.68
C ARG A 38 32.94 -1.06 -0.45
N GLU A 39 34.11 -0.59 -0.01
CA GLU A 39 34.90 -1.22 1.07
C GLU A 39 34.11 -1.48 2.35
N GLY A 40 33.32 -0.50 2.82
CA GLY A 40 32.49 -0.65 4.03
C GLY A 40 31.39 -1.71 3.94
N LEU A 41 31.13 -2.28 2.76
CA LEU A 41 30.15 -3.34 2.55
C LEU A 41 30.79 -4.70 2.21
N GLN A 42 32.12 -4.80 2.11
CA GLN A 42 32.77 -6.05 1.71
C GLN A 42 32.68 -7.12 2.81
N LEU A 43 32.57 -8.38 2.41
CA LEU A 43 32.71 -9.50 3.34
C LEU A 43 34.13 -9.56 3.87
N PHE A 44 34.28 -9.91 5.15
CA PHE A 44 35.56 -10.13 5.80
C PHE A 44 35.53 -11.44 6.59
N GLU A 45 36.71 -11.98 6.85
CA GLU A 45 36.84 -13.15 7.72
C GLU A 45 37.19 -12.69 9.14
N ASP A 46 36.47 -13.24 10.11
CA ASP A 46 36.75 -13.10 11.53
C ASP A 46 36.71 -14.48 12.17
N ASN A 47 37.82 -14.92 12.76
CA ASN A 47 37.98 -16.24 13.39
C ASN A 47 37.52 -17.41 12.48
N GLY A 48 37.88 -17.35 11.19
CA GLY A 48 37.54 -18.37 10.19
C GLY A 48 36.06 -18.40 9.75
N ARG A 49 35.26 -17.42 10.17
CA ARG A 49 33.88 -17.23 9.72
C ARG A 49 33.77 -16.02 8.80
N VAL A 50 33.02 -16.17 7.71
CA VAL A 50 32.71 -15.07 6.81
C VAL A 50 31.63 -14.19 7.44
N MET A 51 31.95 -12.93 7.67
CA MET A 51 31.07 -11.93 8.28
C MET A 51 30.55 -10.94 7.23
N LYS A 52 29.27 -10.57 7.33
CA LYS A 52 28.63 -9.54 6.50
C LYS A 52 28.46 -8.25 7.31
N PRO A 53 29.19 -7.16 7.00
CA PRO A 53 29.03 -5.90 7.73
C PRO A 53 27.63 -5.30 7.50
N PRO A 54 27.05 -4.63 8.53
CA PRO A 54 25.74 -4.02 8.42
C PRO A 54 25.75 -2.93 7.33
N ALA A 55 24.68 -2.88 6.54
CA ALA A 55 24.48 -1.83 5.54
C ALA A 55 23.67 -0.67 6.12
N SER A 56 23.97 0.56 5.70
CA SER A 56 23.23 1.76 6.13
C SER A 56 21.78 1.82 5.63
N TYR A 57 21.43 1.03 4.61
CA TYR A 57 20.07 0.87 4.11
C TYR A 57 19.27 -0.22 4.85
N VAL A 58 19.91 -0.97 5.76
CA VAL A 58 19.24 -2.00 6.57
C VAL A 58 18.86 -1.40 7.93
N LEU A 59 17.64 -1.64 8.37
CA LEU A 59 17.23 -1.30 9.73
C LEU A 59 17.90 -2.24 10.73
N ASP A 60 18.53 -1.66 11.75
CA ASP A 60 18.94 -2.42 12.93
C ASP A 60 17.70 -2.95 13.68
N LYS A 61 17.93 -3.84 14.65
CA LYS A 61 16.86 -4.49 15.40
C LYS A 61 15.94 -3.49 16.12
N THR A 62 16.50 -2.41 16.66
CA THR A 62 15.75 -1.39 17.41
C THR A 62 14.85 -0.58 16.47
N LYS A 63 15.40 -0.13 15.34
CA LYS A 63 14.64 0.58 14.30
C LYS A 63 13.58 -0.31 13.67
N LEU A 64 13.89 -1.58 13.42
CA LEU A 64 12.92 -2.54 12.90
C LEU A 64 11.77 -2.77 13.89
N GLN A 65 12.07 -2.87 15.19
CA GLN A 65 11.03 -2.96 16.23
C GLN A 65 10.14 -1.71 16.27
N CYS A 66 10.73 -0.52 16.15
CA CYS A 66 9.98 0.73 16.05
C CYS A 66 9.05 0.74 14.83
N PHE A 67 9.57 0.35 13.67
CA PHE A 67 8.78 0.27 12.43
C PHE A 67 7.63 -0.75 12.54
N CYS A 68 7.88 -1.93 13.10
CA CYS A 68 6.85 -2.93 13.31
C CYS A 68 5.74 -2.44 14.26
N LYS A 69 6.11 -1.77 15.37
CA LYS A 69 5.16 -1.16 16.31
C LYS A 69 4.31 -0.09 15.64
N TRP A 70 4.95 0.80 14.89
CA TRP A 70 4.27 1.83 14.11
C TRP A 70 3.23 1.21 13.18
N ILE A 71 3.57 0.14 12.45
CA ILE A 71 2.61 -0.55 11.56
C ILE A 71 1.45 -1.15 12.35
N THR A 72 1.68 -1.74 13.52
CA THR A 72 0.60 -2.32 14.33
C THR A 72 -0.35 -1.28 14.91
N GLU A 73 0.13 -0.05 15.10
CA GLU A 73 -0.64 1.07 15.65
C GLU A 73 -1.32 1.92 14.55
N LEU A 74 -0.97 1.69 13.28
CA LEU A 74 -1.58 2.41 12.14
C LEU A 74 -3.09 2.23 12.10
N ARG A 75 -3.80 3.36 12.16
CA ARG A 75 -5.25 3.46 11.90
C ARG A 75 -5.46 4.13 10.56
N LEU A 76 -6.11 3.43 9.64
CA LEU A 76 -6.40 3.92 8.29
C LEU A 76 -7.92 3.99 8.09
N PRO A 77 -8.42 4.88 7.22
CA PRO A 77 -9.85 4.98 6.94
C PRO A 77 -10.43 3.64 6.48
N ASP A 78 -11.71 3.40 6.77
CA ASP A 78 -12.37 2.19 6.32
C ASP A 78 -12.33 2.08 4.78
N GLY A 79 -12.13 0.84 4.28
CA GLY A 79 -11.96 0.57 2.86
C GLY A 79 -10.64 1.06 2.26
N TYR A 80 -9.81 1.83 2.99
CA TYR A 80 -8.56 2.36 2.46
C TYR A 80 -7.47 1.30 2.36
N SER A 81 -7.32 0.41 3.35
CA SER A 81 -6.37 -0.70 3.34
C SER A 81 -6.98 -1.96 3.95
N SER A 82 -6.31 -3.10 3.80
CA SER A 82 -6.63 -4.23 4.70
C SER A 82 -6.13 -3.93 6.12
N ASN A 83 -6.44 -4.79 7.09
CA ASN A 83 -5.90 -4.65 8.44
C ASN A 83 -4.41 -5.05 8.45
N ILE A 84 -3.53 -4.10 8.11
CA ILE A 84 -2.09 -4.28 7.94
C ILE A 84 -1.41 -4.74 9.23
N SER A 85 -1.96 -4.43 10.41
CA SER A 85 -1.39 -4.92 11.69
C SER A 85 -1.29 -6.45 11.73
N ARG A 86 -2.22 -7.17 11.06
CA ARG A 86 -2.20 -8.63 10.95
C ARG A 86 -1.03 -9.16 10.11
N CYS A 87 -0.40 -8.31 9.32
CA CYS A 87 0.76 -8.67 8.54
C CYS A 87 2.06 -8.67 9.36
N VAL A 88 2.05 -8.17 10.60
CA VAL A 88 3.23 -8.01 11.43
C VAL A 88 3.23 -9.01 12.59
N ASN A 89 4.34 -9.71 12.78
CA ASN A 89 4.62 -10.46 13.99
C ASN A 89 5.70 -9.72 14.80
N LEU A 90 5.32 -9.19 15.97
CA LEU A 90 6.20 -8.40 16.84
C LEU A 90 7.24 -9.24 17.60
N GLU A 91 6.97 -10.52 17.86
CA GLU A 91 7.92 -11.42 18.53
C GLU A 91 9.13 -11.69 17.63
N ASN A 92 8.84 -11.96 16.35
CA ASN A 92 9.83 -12.39 15.37
C ASN A 92 10.29 -11.25 14.44
N LEU A 93 9.75 -10.04 14.62
CA LEU A 93 9.98 -8.86 13.76
C LEU A 93 9.85 -9.19 12.27
N SER A 94 8.76 -9.86 11.90
CA SER A 94 8.59 -10.44 10.56
C SER A 94 7.25 -10.06 9.94
N PHE A 95 7.21 -10.07 8.60
CA PHE A 95 6.08 -9.61 7.81
C PHE A 95 5.51 -10.74 6.94
N HIS A 96 4.20 -10.95 7.01
CA HIS A 96 3.49 -12.04 6.34
C HIS A 96 2.16 -11.58 5.77
N GLY A 97 1.68 -12.26 4.72
CA GLY A 97 0.30 -12.09 4.25
C GLY A 97 -0.05 -10.72 3.65
N MET A 98 0.93 -9.84 3.38
CA MET A 98 0.68 -8.58 2.67
C MET A 98 0.11 -8.86 1.28
N LYS A 99 -1.02 -8.24 0.97
CA LYS A 99 -1.63 -8.31 -0.36
C LYS A 99 -1.03 -7.24 -1.26
N SER A 100 -1.19 -7.41 -2.57
CA SER A 100 -0.75 -6.42 -3.57
C SER A 100 -1.28 -5.00 -3.29
N HIS A 101 -2.50 -4.90 -2.77
CA HIS A 101 -3.09 -3.62 -2.38
C HIS A 101 -2.37 -2.97 -1.20
N ASP A 102 -1.97 -3.76 -0.20
CA ASP A 102 -1.22 -3.24 0.95
C ASP A 102 0.17 -2.76 0.48
N CYS A 103 0.85 -3.54 -0.37
CA CYS A 103 2.12 -3.15 -0.99
C CYS A 103 2.03 -1.81 -1.73
N HIS A 104 0.93 -1.56 -2.46
CA HIS A 104 0.68 -0.31 -3.16
C HIS A 104 0.53 0.88 -2.19
N ILE A 105 -0.26 0.72 -1.13
CA ILE A 105 -0.41 1.76 -0.10
C ILE A 105 0.93 2.06 0.56
N PHE A 106 1.71 1.02 0.85
CA PHE A 106 3.07 1.22 1.35
C PHE A 106 3.94 1.97 0.37
N MET A 107 3.99 1.51 -0.88
CA MET A 107 4.84 2.09 -1.91
C MET A 107 4.52 3.57 -2.14
N GLN A 108 3.25 3.94 -2.17
CA GLN A 108 2.85 5.30 -2.55
C GLN A 108 2.71 6.27 -1.38
N ARG A 109 2.52 5.76 -0.15
CA ARG A 109 2.13 6.59 1.00
C ARG A 109 2.91 6.29 2.26
N LEU A 110 3.02 5.03 2.65
CA LEU A 110 3.52 4.69 3.99
C LEU A 110 5.05 4.59 4.07
N LEU A 111 5.75 4.14 3.02
CA LEU A 111 7.21 3.96 3.07
C LEU A 111 7.95 5.27 3.36
N SER A 112 7.59 6.35 2.65
CA SER A 112 8.20 7.66 2.85
C SER A 112 7.93 8.23 4.25
N ILE A 113 6.80 7.87 4.88
CA ILE A 113 6.46 8.33 6.22
C ILE A 113 7.20 7.48 7.26
N GLY A 114 7.01 6.17 7.21
CA GLY A 114 7.51 5.25 8.22
C GLY A 114 9.03 5.09 8.24
N LEU A 115 9.72 5.38 7.14
CA LEU A 115 11.20 5.27 7.08
C LEU A 115 11.95 6.59 7.34
N ARG A 116 11.24 7.72 7.48
CA ARG A 116 11.85 9.06 7.53
C ARG A 116 12.91 9.23 8.61
N GLU A 117 12.58 8.81 9.84
CA GLU A 117 13.49 8.92 10.99
C GLU A 117 14.36 7.65 11.17
N LEU A 118 14.11 6.61 10.38
CA LEU A 118 14.78 5.31 10.53
C LEU A 118 16.00 5.19 9.61
N LEU A 119 15.95 5.80 8.42
CA LEU A 119 17.00 5.71 7.41
C LEU A 119 17.78 7.03 7.25
N PRO A 120 19.06 6.96 6.86
CA PRO A 120 19.82 8.14 6.45
C PRO A 120 19.11 8.92 5.35
N LYS A 121 19.17 10.26 5.42
CA LYS A 121 18.45 11.18 4.51
C LYS A 121 18.62 10.85 3.03
N ALA A 122 19.83 10.47 2.60
CA ALA A 122 20.11 10.11 1.21
C ALA A 122 19.35 8.84 0.76
N ILE A 123 19.22 7.86 1.65
CA ILE A 123 18.56 6.57 1.38
C ILE A 123 17.05 6.75 1.40
N TRP A 124 16.55 7.41 2.45
CA TRP A 124 15.15 7.77 2.57
C TRP A 124 14.68 8.63 1.39
N GLY A 125 15.50 9.61 0.97
CA GLY A 125 15.20 10.48 -0.16
C GLY A 125 15.02 9.70 -1.46
N ALA A 126 15.92 8.76 -1.77
CA ALA A 126 15.80 7.92 -2.98
C ALA A 126 14.55 7.02 -2.95
N ILE A 127 14.23 6.41 -1.81
CA ILE A 127 13.00 5.61 -1.65
C ILE A 127 11.77 6.52 -1.81
N THR A 128 11.79 7.71 -1.23
CA THR A 128 10.69 8.68 -1.30
C THR A 128 10.45 9.17 -2.72
N GLU A 129 11.50 9.46 -3.48
CA GLU A 129 11.37 9.83 -4.89
C GLU A 129 10.71 8.72 -5.71
N LEU A 130 11.08 7.45 -5.45
CA LEU A 130 10.45 6.31 -6.11
C LEU A 130 8.98 6.14 -5.69
N SER A 131 8.67 6.32 -4.40
CA SER A 131 7.31 6.35 -3.89
C SER A 131 6.46 7.43 -4.56
N LEU A 132 7.01 8.63 -4.73
CA LEU A 132 6.35 9.74 -5.42
C LEU A 132 6.15 9.46 -6.90
N PHE A 133 7.10 8.78 -7.56
CA PHE A 133 6.95 8.33 -8.94
C PHE A 133 5.75 7.39 -9.09
N PHE A 134 5.67 6.33 -8.28
CA PHE A 134 4.54 5.39 -8.35
C PHE A 134 3.22 6.06 -7.97
N ARG A 135 3.22 6.96 -6.98
CA ARG A 135 2.05 7.77 -6.65
C ARG A 135 1.59 8.64 -7.83
N GLY A 136 2.54 9.25 -8.56
CA GLY A 136 2.26 10.08 -9.71
C GLY A 136 1.69 9.29 -10.88
N ILE A 137 2.31 8.15 -11.22
CA ILE A 137 1.88 7.32 -12.35
C ILE A 137 0.53 6.63 -12.11
N CYS A 138 0.20 6.37 -10.84
CA CYS A 138 -1.07 5.79 -10.41
C CYS A 138 -2.17 6.83 -10.12
N SER A 139 -1.94 8.11 -10.44
CA SER A 139 -2.98 9.13 -10.32
C SER A 139 -4.17 8.83 -11.25
N SER A 140 -5.38 9.12 -10.76
CA SER A 140 -6.62 8.99 -11.53
C SER A 140 -6.69 9.95 -12.72
N ILE A 141 -5.99 11.08 -12.62
CA ILE A 141 -5.85 12.08 -13.68
C ILE A 141 -4.37 12.21 -14.02
N LEU A 142 -4.04 12.02 -15.29
CA LEU A 142 -2.69 12.14 -15.82
C LEU A 142 -2.61 13.30 -16.81
N ARG A 143 -1.73 14.26 -16.53
CA ARG A 143 -1.38 15.34 -17.47
C ARG A 143 -0.10 14.95 -18.21
N ALA A 144 -0.08 15.16 -19.52
CA ALA A 144 1.07 14.79 -20.35
C ALA A 144 2.38 15.46 -19.87
N CYS A 145 2.32 16.71 -19.41
CA CYS A 145 3.48 17.43 -18.87
C CYS A 145 4.02 16.81 -17.57
N ASP A 146 3.14 16.33 -16.68
CA ASP A 146 3.57 15.64 -15.46
C ASP A 146 4.26 14.32 -15.80
N LEU A 147 3.74 13.58 -16.79
CA LEU A 147 4.36 12.34 -17.26
C LEU A 147 5.77 12.58 -17.84
N ASP A 148 5.98 13.70 -18.54
CA ASP A 148 7.31 14.08 -19.05
C ASP A 148 8.30 14.38 -17.92
N ILE A 149 7.82 14.95 -16.80
CA ILE A 149 8.62 15.16 -15.59
C ILE A 149 8.93 13.82 -14.92
N LEU A 150 7.92 12.95 -14.75
CA LEU A 150 8.09 11.62 -14.16
C LEU A 150 9.08 10.77 -14.96
N ALA A 151 9.03 10.83 -16.30
CA ALA A 151 9.95 10.11 -17.19
C ALA A 151 11.42 10.54 -17.00
N LYS A 152 11.67 11.81 -16.72
CA LYS A 152 13.02 12.32 -16.42
C LYS A 152 13.47 11.93 -15.02
N ASN A 153 12.61 12.18 -14.03
CA ASN A 153 12.95 11.98 -12.62
C ASN A 153 13.22 10.52 -12.29
N ILE A 154 12.49 9.57 -12.88
CA ILE A 154 12.70 8.14 -12.59
C ILE A 154 14.11 7.66 -12.95
N VAL A 155 14.72 8.22 -13.99
CA VAL A 155 16.10 7.89 -14.38
C VAL A 155 17.08 8.30 -13.26
N GLU A 156 16.94 9.51 -12.73
CA GLU A 156 17.76 9.98 -11.61
C GLU A 156 17.50 9.18 -10.33
N THR A 157 16.25 8.85 -10.05
CA THR A 157 15.87 8.05 -8.89
C THR A 157 16.49 6.65 -8.95
N LEU A 158 16.42 5.97 -10.10
CA LEU A 158 17.07 4.65 -10.27
C LEU A 158 18.58 4.75 -10.09
N TYR A 159 19.23 5.77 -10.66
CA TYR A 159 20.65 6.00 -10.46
C TYR A 159 21.03 6.22 -8.97
N LYS A 160 20.21 6.95 -8.21
CA LYS A 160 20.41 7.10 -6.75
C LYS A 160 20.27 5.75 -6.04
N LEU A 161 19.25 4.97 -6.41
CA LEU A 161 19.04 3.64 -5.84
C LEU A 161 20.21 2.70 -6.17
N GLU A 162 20.77 2.75 -7.39
CA GLU A 162 21.92 1.95 -7.81
C GLU A 162 23.17 2.25 -6.98
N LYS A 163 23.35 3.50 -6.55
CA LYS A 163 24.42 3.90 -5.62
C LYS A 163 24.23 3.36 -4.20
N ILE A 164 22.99 3.12 -3.80
CA ILE A 164 22.64 2.71 -2.43
C ILE A 164 22.64 1.19 -2.31
N PHE A 165 21.87 0.51 -3.15
CA PHE A 165 21.58 -0.92 -3.04
C PHE A 165 22.64 -1.78 -3.76
N PRO A 166 22.74 -3.09 -3.42
CA PRO A 166 23.66 -4.01 -4.09
C PRO A 166 23.19 -4.35 -5.51
N PRO A 167 24.09 -4.82 -6.41
CA PRO A 167 23.73 -5.15 -7.80
C PRO A 167 22.58 -6.16 -7.94
N SER A 168 22.49 -7.13 -7.03
CA SER A 168 21.41 -8.11 -6.95
C SER A 168 20.01 -7.52 -6.77
N PHE A 169 19.92 -6.26 -6.31
CA PHE A 169 18.66 -5.54 -6.20
C PHE A 169 18.08 -5.23 -7.59
N PHE A 170 18.94 -4.88 -8.55
CA PHE A 170 18.56 -4.45 -9.89
C PHE A 170 18.40 -5.66 -10.81
N ASN A 171 17.25 -6.32 -10.73
CA ASN A 171 16.85 -7.28 -11.74
C ASN A 171 15.99 -6.58 -12.80
N SER A 172 15.46 -7.33 -13.77
CA SER A 172 14.68 -6.74 -14.85
C SER A 172 13.50 -5.89 -14.35
N THR A 173 12.91 -6.19 -13.20
CA THR A 173 11.74 -5.46 -12.68
C THR A 173 12.06 -4.05 -12.20
N GLU A 174 13.25 -3.80 -11.66
CA GLU A 174 13.69 -2.47 -11.19
C GLU A 174 14.00 -1.52 -12.34
N HIS A 175 14.22 -2.04 -13.55
CA HIS A 175 14.43 -1.22 -14.74
C HIS A 175 13.13 -0.88 -15.47
N LEU A 176 12.04 -1.63 -15.26
CA LEU A 176 10.74 -1.35 -15.88
C LEU A 176 10.15 0.05 -15.58
N PRO A 177 10.34 0.66 -14.39
CA PRO A 177 9.82 1.99 -14.09
C PRO A 177 10.16 3.07 -15.12
N ILE A 178 11.31 2.98 -15.80
CA ILE A 178 11.69 3.97 -16.84
C ILE A 178 10.71 4.01 -18.01
N HIS A 179 10.01 2.90 -18.27
CA HIS A 179 9.05 2.78 -19.37
C HIS A 179 7.64 3.20 -18.97
N LEU A 180 7.30 3.19 -17.67
CA LEU A 180 5.93 3.35 -17.21
C LEU A 180 5.35 4.74 -17.53
N ALA A 181 6.17 5.79 -17.49
CA ALA A 181 5.73 7.15 -17.85
C ALA A 181 5.31 7.25 -19.33
N TYR A 182 6.14 6.72 -20.23
CA TYR A 182 5.81 6.66 -21.66
C TYR A 182 4.60 5.77 -21.92
N GLU A 183 4.57 4.59 -21.28
CA GLU A 183 3.45 3.67 -21.36
C GLU A 183 2.14 4.36 -20.92
N ALA A 184 2.14 5.14 -19.85
CA ALA A 184 1.00 5.95 -19.38
C ALA A 184 0.61 7.07 -20.35
N LYS A 185 1.58 7.68 -21.03
CA LYS A 185 1.34 8.72 -22.02
C LYS A 185 0.61 8.18 -23.25
N VAL A 186 0.94 6.97 -23.68
CA VAL A 186 0.34 6.33 -24.88
C VAL A 186 -0.97 5.62 -24.54
N GLY A 187 -1.00 4.84 -23.45
CA GLY A 187 -2.14 3.98 -23.12
C GLY A 187 -3.06 4.52 -22.04
N GLY A 188 -2.85 5.74 -21.54
CA GLY A 188 -3.65 6.34 -20.49
C GLY A 188 -3.39 5.76 -19.09
N PRO A 189 -4.29 6.02 -18.12
CA PRO A 189 -4.11 5.65 -16.72
C PRO A 189 -3.75 4.17 -16.50
N VAL A 190 -2.75 3.94 -15.63
CA VAL A 190 -2.21 2.60 -15.37
C VAL A 190 -3.24 1.65 -14.74
N GLN A 191 -4.22 2.20 -14.03
CA GLN A 191 -5.25 1.45 -13.32
C GLN A 191 -6.03 0.47 -14.21
N TYR A 192 -6.18 0.74 -15.51
CA TYR A 192 -6.90 -0.11 -16.44
C TYR A 192 -6.02 -1.13 -17.18
N ARG A 193 -4.70 -1.00 -17.06
CA ARG A 193 -3.74 -1.79 -17.86
C ARG A 193 -2.88 -2.71 -17.02
N TRP A 194 -2.87 -2.50 -15.71
CA TRP A 194 -2.22 -3.41 -14.78
C TRP A 194 -3.10 -4.62 -14.48
N MET A 195 -2.54 -5.66 -13.82
CA MET A 195 -3.28 -6.90 -13.57
C MET A 195 -4.42 -6.73 -12.55
N TYR A 196 -4.40 -5.66 -11.76
CA TYR A 196 -5.26 -5.55 -10.59
C TYR A 196 -6.76 -5.58 -10.87
N PRO A 197 -7.32 -4.88 -11.89
CA PRO A 197 -8.74 -4.99 -12.21
C PRO A 197 -9.13 -6.42 -12.58
N PHE A 198 -8.27 -7.10 -13.35
CA PHE A 198 -8.50 -8.47 -13.77
C PHE A 198 -8.46 -9.44 -12.58
N GLU A 199 -7.49 -9.29 -11.67
CA GLU A 199 -7.41 -10.12 -10.46
C GLU A 199 -8.61 -9.89 -9.53
N ARG A 200 -9.03 -8.63 -9.36
CA ARG A 200 -10.24 -8.28 -8.57
C ARG A 200 -11.48 -8.90 -9.18
N TYR A 201 -11.64 -8.80 -10.50
CA TYR A 201 -12.77 -9.40 -11.20
C TYR A 201 -12.75 -10.93 -11.10
N MET A 202 -11.58 -11.55 -11.24
CA MET A 202 -11.42 -13.00 -11.11
C MET A 202 -11.75 -13.49 -9.70
N PHE A 203 -11.49 -12.68 -8.67
CA PHE A 203 -11.97 -12.96 -7.31
C PHE A 203 -13.51 -12.94 -7.21
N VAL A 204 -14.18 -12.00 -7.88
CA VAL A 204 -15.65 -11.97 -7.95
C VAL A 204 -16.17 -13.24 -8.63
N LEU A 205 -15.64 -13.59 -9.80
CA LEU A 205 -16.02 -14.82 -10.52
C LEU A 205 -15.79 -16.07 -9.66
N LYS A 206 -14.69 -16.13 -8.93
CA LYS A 206 -14.39 -17.26 -8.05
C LYS A 206 -15.45 -17.45 -6.96
N ASN A 207 -16.03 -16.36 -6.46
CA ASN A 207 -17.11 -16.43 -5.47
C ASN A 207 -18.46 -16.87 -6.07
N MET A 208 -18.62 -16.80 -7.39
CA MET A 208 -19.79 -17.31 -8.12
C MET A 208 -19.73 -18.84 -8.34
N ILE A 209 -18.57 -19.46 -8.14
CA ILE A 209 -18.39 -20.91 -8.35
C ILE A 209 -18.87 -21.66 -7.10
N ARG A 210 -20.12 -22.15 -7.14
CA ARG A 210 -20.69 -23.09 -6.16
C ARG A 210 -20.35 -24.54 -6.50
N ASN A 211 -20.33 -24.89 -7.78
CA ASN A 211 -19.95 -26.22 -8.26
C ASN A 211 -18.61 -26.19 -9.01
N LYS A 212 -17.54 -26.69 -8.37
CA LYS A 212 -16.19 -26.72 -8.97
C LYS A 212 -16.05 -27.71 -10.13
N ALA A 213 -16.96 -28.67 -10.30
CA ALA A 213 -16.95 -29.60 -11.42
C ALA A 213 -17.51 -28.99 -12.72
N ARG A 214 -18.23 -27.87 -12.62
CA ARG A 214 -18.80 -27.10 -13.75
C ARG A 214 -18.70 -25.60 -13.48
N PRO A 215 -17.48 -25.04 -13.44
CA PRO A 215 -17.26 -23.67 -13.00
C PRO A 215 -17.94 -22.64 -13.92
N GLU A 216 -17.91 -22.84 -15.23
CA GLU A 216 -18.53 -21.95 -16.21
C GLU A 216 -20.06 -21.92 -16.03
N GLY A 217 -20.68 -23.09 -15.92
CA GLY A 217 -22.13 -23.19 -15.68
C GLY A 217 -22.56 -22.54 -14.37
N SER A 218 -21.77 -22.72 -13.31
CA SER A 218 -22.02 -22.10 -11.99
C SER A 218 -21.90 -20.58 -12.04
N ILE A 219 -20.94 -20.06 -12.81
CA ILE A 219 -20.79 -18.61 -13.01
C ILE A 219 -21.99 -18.06 -13.78
N CYS A 220 -22.38 -18.68 -14.90
CA CYS A 220 -23.53 -18.26 -15.70
C CYS A 220 -24.83 -18.25 -14.88
N GLU A 221 -25.09 -19.30 -14.11
CA GLU A 221 -26.28 -19.39 -13.25
C GLU A 221 -26.29 -18.29 -12.18
N THR A 222 -25.17 -18.08 -11.49
CA THR A 222 -25.08 -17.02 -10.46
C THR A 222 -25.21 -15.63 -11.08
N TYR A 223 -24.65 -15.42 -12.28
CA TYR A 223 -24.75 -14.17 -13.01
C TYR A 223 -26.20 -13.85 -13.40
N LEU A 224 -26.94 -14.84 -13.92
CA LEU A 224 -28.37 -14.71 -14.22
C LEU A 224 -29.18 -14.36 -12.97
N ILE A 225 -28.88 -15.00 -11.83
CA ILE A 225 -29.54 -14.68 -10.56
C ILE A 225 -29.23 -13.24 -10.15
N ASP A 226 -27.98 -12.78 -10.28
CA ASP A 226 -27.59 -11.40 -9.93
C ASP A 226 -28.30 -10.38 -10.83
N GLU A 227 -28.35 -10.61 -12.15
CA GLU A 227 -29.05 -9.74 -13.10
C GLU A 227 -30.56 -9.67 -12.83
N VAL A 228 -31.24 -10.81 -12.66
CA VAL A 228 -32.67 -10.86 -12.34
C VAL A 228 -32.94 -10.19 -10.99
N SER A 229 -32.10 -10.42 -9.98
CA SER A 229 -32.25 -9.79 -8.67
C SER A 229 -32.07 -8.28 -8.74
N THR A 230 -31.08 -7.80 -9.51
CA THR A 230 -30.87 -6.38 -9.78
C THR A 230 -32.04 -5.77 -10.54
N PHE A 231 -32.55 -6.42 -11.58
CA PHE A 231 -33.72 -5.93 -12.32
C PHE A 231 -34.96 -5.83 -11.42
N CYS A 232 -35.28 -6.89 -10.68
CA CYS A 232 -36.41 -6.90 -9.74
C CYS A 232 -36.27 -5.84 -8.64
N SER A 233 -35.04 -5.49 -8.23
CA SER A 233 -34.81 -4.49 -7.20
C SER A 233 -35.39 -3.11 -7.52
N HIS A 234 -35.53 -2.77 -8.81
CA HIS A 234 -36.14 -1.50 -9.25
C HIS A 234 -37.66 -1.45 -9.05
N TYR A 235 -38.31 -2.59 -8.82
CA TYR A 235 -39.76 -2.70 -8.63
C TYR A 235 -40.15 -2.89 -7.17
N PHE A 236 -39.17 -3.09 -6.27
CA PHE A 236 -39.45 -3.19 -4.85
C PHE A 236 -39.63 -1.82 -4.23
N GLU A 237 -40.42 -1.77 -3.16
CA GLU A 237 -40.56 -0.57 -2.34
C GLU A 237 -39.20 -0.19 -1.70
N PRO A 238 -38.95 1.11 -1.42
CA PRO A 238 -37.66 1.58 -0.90
C PRO A 238 -37.20 0.92 0.40
N ASN A 239 -38.16 0.44 1.21
CA ASN A 239 -37.97 -0.25 2.49
C ASN A 239 -37.49 -1.71 2.34
N VAL A 240 -37.54 -2.29 1.14
CA VAL A 240 -37.10 -3.68 0.91
C VAL A 240 -35.59 -3.68 0.74
N SER A 241 -34.87 -4.43 1.59
CA SER A 241 -33.43 -4.55 1.47
C SER A 241 -33.02 -5.31 0.21
N THR A 242 -32.23 -4.66 -0.63
CA THR A 242 -31.66 -5.14 -1.89
C THR A 242 -30.17 -4.89 -1.90
N LYS A 243 -29.44 -5.47 -2.87
CA LYS A 243 -28.00 -5.22 -3.04
C LYS A 243 -27.67 -3.73 -3.27
N HIS A 244 -28.61 -2.94 -3.77
CA HIS A 244 -28.40 -1.54 -4.18
C HIS A 244 -28.69 -0.52 -3.08
N ASN A 245 -29.65 -0.80 -2.20
CA ASN A 245 -30.00 0.07 -1.07
C ASN A 245 -29.48 -0.47 0.28
N LYS A 246 -28.79 -1.61 0.29
CA LYS A 246 -28.14 -2.11 1.50
C LYS A 246 -27.12 -1.07 1.99
N ALA A 247 -27.30 -0.65 3.24
CA ALA A 247 -26.40 0.27 3.89
C ALA A 247 -24.93 -0.23 3.77
N PRO A 248 -23.97 0.66 3.47
CA PRO A 248 -22.56 0.29 3.46
C PRO A 248 -22.14 -0.38 4.77
N ARG A 249 -21.06 -1.16 4.75
CA ARG A 249 -20.65 -2.05 5.85
C ARG A 249 -20.55 -1.40 7.24
N ASN A 250 -20.43 -0.08 7.31
CA ASN A 250 -20.34 0.74 8.53
C ASN A 250 -21.43 1.82 8.65
N ASN A 251 -22.52 1.68 7.89
CA ASN A 251 -23.66 2.58 7.96
C ASN A 251 -24.77 1.88 8.76
N ASP A 252 -25.10 2.45 9.91
CA ASP A 252 -26.31 2.07 10.62
C ASP A 252 -27.49 2.66 9.84
N GLU A 253 -28.51 1.86 9.52
CA GLU A 253 -29.79 2.40 9.05
C GLU A 253 -30.38 3.24 10.19
N ASP A 254 -30.72 4.49 9.87
CA ASP A 254 -31.54 5.42 10.64
C ASP A 254 -31.20 5.58 12.14
N ILE A 255 -30.19 6.42 12.40
CA ILE A 255 -30.37 7.42 13.43
C ILE A 255 -30.32 8.78 12.73
N GLU A 256 -31.46 9.24 12.23
CA GLU A 256 -31.67 10.66 11.93
C GLU A 256 -31.51 11.45 13.23
N VAL A 257 -30.27 11.79 13.56
CA VAL A 257 -30.00 12.91 14.45
C VAL A 257 -29.90 14.13 13.54
N GLU A 258 -30.98 14.90 13.45
CA GLU A 258 -31.11 16.12 12.63
C GLU A 258 -29.96 17.12 12.86
N GLU A 259 -29.22 17.02 13.97
CA GLU A 259 -28.20 17.97 14.42
C GLU A 259 -26.73 17.54 14.22
N ARG A 260 -26.42 16.56 13.36
CA ARG A 260 -25.02 16.19 13.09
C ARG A 260 -24.47 16.87 11.84
N LEU A 261 -23.28 17.48 11.97
CA LEU A 261 -22.46 17.93 10.84
C LEU A 261 -22.34 16.81 9.80
N SER A 262 -22.26 17.12 8.50
CA SER A 262 -22.22 16.13 7.40
C SER A 262 -21.23 15.00 7.63
N ILE A 263 -20.06 15.33 8.20
CA ILE A 263 -18.97 14.41 8.52
C ILE A 263 -19.32 13.36 9.59
N PHE A 264 -20.38 13.58 10.38
CA PHE A 264 -20.83 12.69 11.47
C PHE A 264 -22.17 12.00 11.17
N LYS A 265 -22.69 12.13 9.94
CA LYS A 265 -23.92 11.45 9.49
C LYS A 265 -23.74 9.93 9.31
N GLN A 266 -22.50 9.43 9.32
CA GLN A 266 -22.19 8.02 9.11
C GLN A 266 -21.17 7.53 10.14
N GLY A 267 -21.41 6.35 10.73
CA GLY A 267 -20.42 5.68 11.58
C GLY A 267 -21.02 4.64 12.52
N ARG A 268 -20.28 3.56 12.76
CA ARG A 268 -20.61 2.50 13.71
C ARG A 268 -19.76 2.64 14.98
N PRO A 269 -20.30 2.49 16.19
CA PRO A 269 -19.47 2.30 17.38
C PRO A 269 -18.59 1.04 17.21
N PHE A 270 -17.30 1.16 17.54
CA PHE A 270 -16.30 0.09 17.37
C PHE A 270 -16.68 -1.25 18.05
N SER A 271 -17.60 -1.23 19.02
CA SER A 271 -18.17 -2.43 19.65
C SER A 271 -19.57 -2.14 20.18
N PRO A 272 -20.54 -3.08 20.04
CA PRO A 272 -21.85 -2.96 20.69
C PRO A 272 -21.77 -2.87 22.22
N ASN A 273 -20.67 -3.31 22.82
CA ASN A 273 -20.39 -3.28 24.26
C ASN A 273 -19.13 -2.45 24.58
N GLY A 274 -18.79 -1.47 23.74
CA GLY A 274 -17.56 -0.69 23.92
C GLY A 274 -17.64 0.22 25.15
N ASN A 275 -16.65 0.14 26.04
CA ASN A 275 -16.45 1.17 27.06
C ASN A 275 -16.27 2.53 26.35
N PRO A 276 -16.79 3.64 26.92
CA PRO A 276 -16.56 4.96 26.37
C PRO A 276 -15.05 5.21 26.25
N TYR A 277 -14.60 5.46 25.03
CA TYR A 277 -13.21 5.86 24.77
C TYR A 277 -13.12 7.37 24.86
N TYR A 278 -12.42 7.85 25.89
CA TYR A 278 -12.09 9.27 26.00
C TYR A 278 -10.85 9.53 25.15
N CYS A 279 -11.01 10.36 24.12
CA CYS A 279 -9.90 10.77 23.28
C CYS A 279 -8.84 11.48 24.13
N THR A 280 -7.58 11.21 23.84
CA THR A 280 -6.47 12.01 24.36
C THR A 280 -6.52 13.42 23.76
N ASP A 281 -5.84 14.39 24.38
CA ASP A 281 -5.76 15.76 23.85
C ASP A 281 -5.19 15.79 22.42
N GLU A 282 -4.23 14.92 22.11
CA GLU A 282 -3.66 14.77 20.77
C GLU A 282 -4.68 14.26 19.76
N GLU A 283 -5.46 13.24 20.12
CA GLU A 283 -6.53 12.71 19.26
C GLU A 283 -7.66 13.71 19.09
N TYR A 284 -7.99 14.46 20.14
CA TYR A 284 -8.99 15.52 20.08
C TYR A 284 -8.54 16.63 19.13
N ASN A 285 -7.29 17.09 19.24
CA ASN A 285 -6.73 18.09 18.33
C ASN A 285 -6.67 17.59 16.88
N ALA A 286 -6.29 16.33 16.67
CA ALA A 286 -6.28 15.73 15.33
C ALA A 286 -7.68 15.62 14.73
N ALA A 287 -8.67 15.19 15.53
CA ALA A 287 -10.07 15.13 15.13
C ALA A 287 -10.61 16.53 14.83
N HIS A 288 -10.32 17.51 15.70
CA HIS A 288 -10.72 18.90 15.50
C HIS A 288 -10.15 19.47 14.21
N LEU A 289 -8.84 19.30 13.96
CA LEU A 289 -8.21 19.73 12.71
C LEU A 289 -8.84 19.04 11.49
N TYR A 290 -9.14 17.75 11.58
CA TYR A 290 -9.81 17.02 10.52
C TYR A 290 -11.20 17.60 10.22
N ILE A 291 -11.99 17.93 11.24
CA ILE A 291 -13.31 18.57 11.10
C ILE A 291 -13.14 19.91 10.38
N LEU A 292 -12.21 20.76 10.83
CA LEU A 292 -11.98 22.08 10.22
C LEU A 292 -11.60 21.98 8.73
N LEU A 293 -10.76 21.00 8.38
CA LEU A 293 -10.28 20.84 7.00
C LEU A 293 -11.27 20.14 6.07
N ASN A 294 -12.22 19.36 6.60
CA ASN A 294 -13.05 18.45 5.80
C ASN A 294 -14.57 18.63 6.00
N CYS A 295 -15.02 19.55 6.85
CA CYS A 295 -16.44 19.86 7.06
C CYS A 295 -16.81 21.19 6.37
N PRO A 296 -17.49 21.17 5.22
CA PRO A 296 -17.91 22.38 4.53
C PRO A 296 -18.74 23.33 5.39
N GLU A 297 -19.55 22.80 6.30
CA GLU A 297 -20.41 23.57 7.21
C GLU A 297 -19.63 24.38 8.25
N VAL A 298 -18.37 24.03 8.51
CA VAL A 298 -17.50 24.75 9.44
C VAL A 298 -16.67 25.83 8.74
N GLY A 299 -16.60 25.80 7.41
CA GLY A 299 -15.88 26.77 6.58
C GLY A 299 -16.14 28.25 6.93
N PRO A 300 -17.40 28.68 7.14
CA PRO A 300 -17.71 30.07 7.52
C PRO A 300 -17.16 30.53 8.87
N TYR A 301 -16.69 29.61 9.72
CA TYR A 301 -16.17 29.89 11.07
C TYR A 301 -14.64 29.77 11.16
N ILE A 302 -13.96 29.51 10.04
CA ILE A 302 -12.50 29.36 9.93
C ILE A 302 -11.84 30.66 9.42
N GLU A 303 -12.63 31.57 8.85
CA GLU A 303 -12.22 32.94 8.50
C GLU A 303 -12.18 33.87 9.73
#